data_AF-A0A2U1K9K7-F1
#
_entry.id   AF-A0A2U1K9K7-F1
#
_cell.length_a   1.000
_cell.length_b   1.000
_cell.length_c   1.000
_cell.angle_alpha   90.00
_cell.angle_beta   90.00
_cell.angle_gamma   90.00
#
_symmetry.space_group_name_H-M   'P 1'
#
loop_
_entity.id
_entity.type
_entity.pdbx_description
1 polymer ?
#
loop_
_entity_poly.entity_id
_entity_poly.type
_entity_poly.pdbx_seq_one_letter_code
_entity_poly.pdbx_strand_id
1 'polypeptide(L)'
;MATTSIPHQWKYDVFVSFRGEDIRKSFMDHLFNDFNQKGIYAFRDDTKLPKGEEISPHLYKAIGESRFLIVIFSKNYASSTWCFEGNLSKYLVQED
;
A
#
# COMPACT_ATOMS: atom_id res chain seq x y z
N MET A 1 -7.07 -18.05 33.30
CA MET A 1 -6.01 -17.31 32.60
C MET A 1 -6.69 -16.36 31.63
N ALA A 2 -6.52 -15.05 31.80
CA ALA A 2 -7.07 -14.06 30.87
C ALA A 2 -6.03 -13.81 29.78
N THR A 3 -6.32 -14.24 28.55
CA THR A 3 -5.56 -13.82 27.37
C THR A 3 -5.93 -12.37 27.08
N THR A 4 -5.06 -11.44 27.43
CA THR A 4 -5.18 -10.05 27.01
C THR A 4 -4.93 -9.99 25.51
N SER A 5 -5.97 -9.91 24.69
CA SER A 5 -5.79 -9.55 23.28
C SER A 5 -5.39 -8.09 23.23
N ILE A 6 -4.17 -7.79 22.77
CA ILE A 6 -3.80 -6.42 22.41
C ILE A 6 -4.80 -6.00 21.32
N PRO A 7 -5.62 -4.95 21.53
CA PRO A 7 -6.52 -4.49 20.48
C PRO A 7 -5.66 -4.16 19.26
N HIS A 8 -5.94 -4.81 18.12
CA HIS A 8 -5.16 -4.64 16.92
C HIS A 8 -5.19 -3.15 16.53
N GLN A 9 -4.05 -2.47 16.68
CA GLN A 9 -3.87 -1.05 16.34
C GLN A 9 -3.99 -0.78 14.83
N TRP A 10 -3.93 -1.84 14.02
CA TRP A 10 -3.96 -1.75 12.57
C TRP A 10 -5.38 -1.82 12.04
N LYS A 11 -5.76 -0.84 11.21
CA LYS A 11 -7.02 -0.84 10.48
C LYS A 11 -6.97 -1.77 9.28
N TYR A 12 -5.80 -1.94 8.68
CA TYR A 12 -5.56 -2.81 7.54
C TYR A 12 -4.46 -3.82 7.86
N ASP A 13 -4.61 -5.04 7.34
CA ASP A 13 -3.55 -6.04 7.40
C ASP A 13 -2.39 -5.64 6.49
N VAL A 14 -2.69 -5.04 5.33
CA VAL A 14 -1.68 -4.69 4.34
C VAL A 14 -2.06 -3.46 3.51
N PHE A 15 -1.10 -2.58 3.30
CA PHE A 15 -1.14 -1.54 2.28
C PHE A 15 -0.49 -2.07 1.01
N VAL A 16 -1.17 -2.01 -0.13
CA VAL A 16 -0.63 -2.44 -1.42
C VAL A 16 -0.45 -1.22 -2.32
N SER A 17 0.81 -0.84 -2.57
CA SER A 17 1.18 0.19 -3.54
C SER A 17 1.46 -0.42 -4.90
N PHE A 18 0.79 0.09 -5.93
CA PHE A 18 1.00 -0.34 -7.31
C PHE A 18 0.62 0.79 -8.28
N ARG A 19 1.18 0.74 -9.49
CA ARG A 19 0.76 1.63 -10.58
C ARG A 19 -0.36 0.97 -11.37
N GLY A 20 -1.58 1.45 -11.19
CA GLY A 20 -2.76 0.86 -11.83
C GLY A 20 -2.75 0.88 -13.35
N GLU A 21 -2.07 1.85 -13.97
CA GLU A 21 -1.93 1.94 -15.43
C GLU A 21 -1.02 0.86 -16.02
N ASP A 22 -0.01 0.42 -15.26
CA ASP A 22 0.99 -0.53 -15.74
C ASP A 22 0.59 -1.98 -15.49
N ILE A 23 -0.15 -2.23 -14.40
CA ILE A 23 -0.51 -3.59 -14.01
C ILE A 23 -1.83 -3.97 -14.68
N ARG A 24 -1.81 -5.11 -15.40
CA ARG A 24 -3.01 -5.70 -15.95
C ARG A 24 -4.05 -5.89 -14.84
N LYS A 25 -5.27 -5.38 -15.06
CA LYS A 25 -6.40 -5.53 -14.12
C LYS A 25 -6.51 -6.95 -13.58
N SER A 26 -6.33 -7.96 -14.45
CA SER A 26 -6.36 -9.37 -14.08
C SER A 26 -5.40 -9.77 -12.95
N PHE A 27 -4.16 -9.26 -12.91
CA PHE A 27 -3.22 -9.61 -11.84
C PHE A 27 -3.67 -9.07 -10.49
N MET A 28 -4.02 -7.77 -10.43
CA MET A 28 -4.48 -7.16 -9.18
C MET A 28 -5.80 -7.76 -8.73
N ASP A 29 -6.70 -8.06 -9.66
CA ASP A 29 -7.98 -8.67 -9.34
C ASP A 29 -7.80 -10.07 -8.76
N HIS A 30 -6.88 -10.89 -9.29
CA HIS A 30 -6.52 -12.17 -8.68
C HIS A 30 -5.91 -11.99 -7.27
N LEU A 31 -4.97 -11.06 -7.11
CA LEU A 31 -4.32 -10.79 -5.82
C LEU A 31 -5.33 -10.40 -4.73
N PHE A 32 -6.22 -9.44 -5.02
CA PHE A 32 -7.22 -8.98 -4.06
C PHE A 32 -8.31 -10.02 -3.82
N ASN A 33 -8.66 -10.83 -4.83
CA ASN A 33 -9.58 -11.94 -4.65
C ASN A 33 -8.99 -13.00 -3.70
N ASP A 34 -7.71 -13.31 -3.81
CA ASP A 34 -7.03 -14.25 -2.91
C ASP A 34 -6.88 -13.69 -1.49
N PHE A 35 -6.63 -12.38 -1.34
CA PHE A 35 -6.67 -11.70 -0.04
C PHE A 35 -8.04 -11.83 0.61
N ASN A 36 -9.11 -11.56 -0.14
CA ASN A 36 -10.47 -11.68 0.36
C ASN A 36 -10.79 -13.12 0.80
N GLN A 37 -10.41 -14.12 0.00
CA GLN A 37 -10.59 -15.54 0.36
C GLN A 37 -9.83 -15.94 1.63
N LYS A 38 -8.70 -15.30 1.91
CA LYS A 38 -7.89 -15.53 3.11
C LYS A 38 -8.25 -14.63 4.30
N GLY A 39 -9.25 -13.75 4.14
CA GLY A 39 -9.64 -12.79 5.17
C GLY A 39 -8.60 -11.70 5.44
N ILE A 40 -7.73 -11.42 4.46
CA ILE A 40 -6.71 -10.35 4.54
C ILE A 40 -7.36 -9.04 4.10
N TYR A 41 -7.44 -8.07 5.02
CA TYR A 41 -8.02 -6.77 4.74
C TYR A 41 -6.96 -5.80 4.21
N ALA A 42 -6.97 -5.59 2.89
CA ALA A 42 -5.96 -4.82 2.20
C ALA A 42 -6.46 -3.42 1.78
N PHE A 43 -5.64 -2.39 2.00
CA PHE A 43 -5.80 -1.08 1.39
C PHE A 43 -5.24 -1.11 -0.04
N ARG A 44 -6.07 -0.75 -1.03
CA ARG A 44 -5.72 -0.73 -2.45
C ARG A 44 -5.35 0.68 -2.88
N ASP A 45 -4.06 0.97 -3.01
CA ASP A 45 -3.58 2.23 -3.57
C ASP A 45 -3.45 2.15 -5.09
N ASP A 46 -4.58 2.35 -5.79
CA ASP A 46 -4.61 2.49 -7.25
C ASP A 46 -4.05 3.86 -7.63
N THR A 47 -2.72 4.00 -7.62
CA THR A 47 -2.03 5.26 -7.91
C THR A 47 -2.30 5.70 -9.35
N LYS A 48 -3.37 6.48 -9.53
CA LYS A 48 -3.68 7.26 -10.74
C LYS A 48 -3.27 8.73 -10.60
N LEU A 49 -2.50 9.04 -9.56
CA LEU A 49 -2.17 10.42 -9.22
C LEU A 49 -1.43 11.08 -10.38
N PRO A 50 -1.93 12.22 -10.88
CA PRO A 50 -1.23 13.03 -11.88
C PRO A 50 0.17 13.40 -11.41
N LYS A 51 1.09 13.53 -12.38
CA LYS A 51 2.46 13.97 -12.12
C LYS A 51 2.46 15.34 -11.44
N GLY A 52 3.00 15.44 -10.22
CA GLY A 52 3.18 16.70 -9.50
C GLY A 52 2.11 17.03 -8.45
N GLU A 53 1.16 16.13 -8.15
CA GLU A 53 0.28 16.29 -6.98
C GLU A 53 0.90 15.68 -5.71
N GLU A 54 0.82 16.40 -4.59
CA GLU A 54 1.27 15.93 -3.27
C GLU A 54 0.57 14.62 -2.88
N ILE A 55 1.28 13.76 -2.14
CA ILE A 55 0.68 12.55 -1.57
C ILE A 55 -0.47 12.96 -0.66
N SER A 56 -1.68 12.49 -0.99
CA SER A 56 -2.85 12.85 -0.20
C SER A 56 -2.67 12.44 1.27
N PRO A 57 -3.11 13.26 2.25
CA PRO A 57 -3.06 12.91 3.67
C PRO A 57 -3.71 11.55 3.99
N HIS A 58 -4.65 11.13 3.15
CA HIS A 58 -5.31 9.83 3.24
C HIS A 58 -4.35 8.65 3.04
N LEU A 59 -3.38 8.76 2.13
CA LEU A 59 -2.39 7.72 1.86
C LEU A 59 -1.42 7.55 3.02
N TYR A 60 -0.90 8.65 3.58
CA TYR A 60 -0.06 8.59 4.78
C TYR A 60 -0.78 7.94 5.96
N LYS A 61 -2.05 8.29 6.15
CA LYS A 61 -2.88 7.68 7.18
C LYS A 61 -3.06 6.18 6.92
N ALA A 62 -3.36 5.78 5.70
CA ALA A 62 -3.54 4.37 5.36
C ALA A 62 -2.26 3.55 5.58
N ILE A 63 -1.08 4.10 5.27
CA ILE A 63 0.22 3.47 5.57
C ILE A 63 0.40 3.29 7.09
N GLY A 64 0.18 4.35 7.87
CA GLY A 64 0.31 4.30 9.33
C GLY A 64 -0.73 3.41 10.03
N GLU A 65 -1.87 3.16 9.38
CA GLU A 65 -2.92 2.26 9.86
C GLU A 65 -2.77 0.83 9.32
N SER A 66 -1.70 0.53 8.56
CA SER A 66 -1.46 -0.80 7.96
C SER A 66 -0.33 -1.56 8.64
N ARG A 67 -0.52 -2.85 8.88
CA ARG A 67 0.50 -3.72 9.50
C ARG A 67 1.67 -4.02 8.58
N PHE A 68 1.42 -4.18 7.28
CA PHE A 68 2.43 -4.49 6.27
C PHE A 68 2.33 -3.56 5.06
N LEU A 69 3.45 -3.35 4.37
CA LEU A 69 3.53 -2.63 3.10
C LEU A 69 4.00 -3.59 2.00
N ILE A 70 3.19 -3.76 0.96
CA ILE A 70 3.58 -4.45 -0.27
C ILE A 70 3.70 -3.41 -1.38
N VAL A 71 4.86 -3.39 -2.04
CA VAL A 71 5.12 -2.54 -3.20
C VAL A 71 5.28 -3.41 -4.44
N ILE A 72 4.46 -3.18 -5.46
CA ILE A 72 4.50 -3.93 -6.72
C ILE A 72 5.14 -3.06 -7.79
N PHE A 73 6.41 -3.35 -8.07
CA PHE A 73 7.17 -2.67 -9.13
C PHE A 73 6.70 -3.12 -10.52
N SER A 74 6.56 -2.14 -11.40
CA SER A 74 6.19 -2.31 -12.82
C SER A 74 7.00 -1.32 -13.67
N LYS A 75 6.93 -1.46 -15.00
CA LYS A 75 7.86 -0.79 -15.95
C LYS A 75 7.98 0.73 -15.73
N ASN A 76 6.88 1.38 -15.38
CA ASN A 76 6.78 2.81 -15.14
C ASN A 76 6.29 3.11 -13.71
N TYR A 77 6.44 2.17 -12.77
CA TYR A 77 6.11 2.41 -11.36
C TYR A 77 6.83 3.65 -10.85
N ALA A 78 8.11 3.82 -11.20
CA ALA A 78 8.90 4.97 -10.81
C ALA A 78 8.54 6.28 -11.54
N SER A 79 7.68 6.23 -12.56
CA SER A 79 7.21 7.42 -13.27
C SER A 79 5.92 7.99 -12.66
N SER A 80 5.28 7.31 -11.71
CA SER A 80 4.28 7.98 -10.87
C SER A 80 5.01 8.91 -9.90
N THR A 81 4.36 10.01 -9.51
CA THR A 81 4.91 11.04 -8.60
C THR A 81 5.43 10.44 -7.28
N TRP A 82 4.99 9.23 -6.96
CA TRP A 82 5.41 8.39 -5.85
C TRP A 82 6.93 8.16 -5.73
N CYS A 83 7.68 8.21 -6.84
CA CYS A 83 9.08 7.73 -6.83
C CYS A 83 10.15 8.82 -6.97
N PHE A 84 9.81 10.08 -7.28
CA PHE A 84 10.84 11.12 -7.45
C PHE A 84 10.96 12.09 -6.27
N GLU A 85 9.89 12.30 -5.51
CA GLU A 85 10.00 12.95 -4.20
C GLU A 85 10.17 11.84 -3.15
N GLY A 86 11.35 11.77 -2.54
CA GLY A 86 11.81 10.74 -1.61
C GLY A 86 11.00 10.60 -0.32
N ASN A 87 9.71 10.28 -0.43
CA ASN A 87 8.78 10.04 0.67
C ASN A 87 8.53 8.53 0.87
N LEU A 88 8.65 7.71 -0.19
CA LEU A 88 8.59 6.25 -0.03
C LEU A 88 9.84 5.71 0.69
N SER A 89 11.01 6.28 0.42
CA SER A 89 12.25 5.97 1.13
C SER A 89 12.14 6.23 2.63
N LYS A 90 11.31 7.17 3.09
CA LYS A 90 11.08 7.42 4.52
C LYS A 90 10.43 6.23 5.26
N TYR A 91 9.72 5.36 4.53
CA TYR A 91 9.05 4.18 5.09
C TYR A 91 9.67 2.85 4.63
N LEU A 92 10.46 2.85 3.55
CA LEU A 92 11.22 1.67 3.09
C LEU A 92 12.65 1.64 3.64
N VAL A 93 13.22 2.80 4.00
CA VAL A 93 14.47 2.92 4.74
C VAL A 93 14.06 3.15 6.19
N GLN A 94 13.97 2.05 6.93
CA GLN A 94 14.03 2.10 8.38
C GLN A 94 15.46 2.55 8.70
N GLU A 95 15.66 3.85 8.96
CA GLU A 95 16.92 4.27 9.58
C GLU A 95 16.89 3.74 11.02
N ASP A 96 17.81 2.83 11.31
CA ASP A 96 18.13 2.34 12.66
C ASP A 96 18.71 3.46 13.54
#